data_AF-A0A6A8A431-F1
#
_entry.id   AF-A0A6A8A431-F1
#
_cell.length_a   1.000
_cell.length_b   1.000
_cell.length_c   1.000
_cell.angle_alpha   90.00
_cell.angle_beta   90.00
_cell.angle_gamma   90.00
#
_symmetry.space_group_name_H-M   'P 1'
#
loop_
_entity.id
_entity.type
_entity.pdbx_description
1 polymer ?
#
loop_
_entity_poly.entity_id
_entity_poly.type
_entity_poly.pdbx_seq_one_letter_code
_entity_poly.pdbx_strand_id
1 'polypeptide(L)'
;MTTPTRSERYQLPSWPKTTFDRDLWNTVFGDIADRLDAREGLEASFELLQQEGIQASLDYIQANVAPQIANLQVSIDLAQDQIDKIIIDGISPNSAKLGGQLPAYYATAAALASGLAARVPTARKVAGKELTSDIVLEKADVELGNVDNTKDADKPISTPQANALGKRVQVDAVQNFSAAEKGQAIANIGGGGLAGHRNKVLNPTGVINQLGVSGSVVLSAGQYGHDGMKGGAAGCTYTFSTVNGVTTYNITSGTLTQVLEASSFAGAPGSYVLGWEGTSQGRIASGPYGSSGDISAICNGSANVVVEWGVGTLSLLQFEKDYLATFSPRQKDLETVLCQAHYEQSDGTISWTQPGSASAVLQRYSYPFKVLKRVTPTVQIDTSLGSSNLIATGRSFFIVGSSGTAMQENNFRFKADARL
;
A
#
# COMPACT_ATOMS: atom_id res chain seq x y z
N MET A 1 -32.10 -108.62 130.62
CA MET A 1 -33.14 -107.89 129.85
C MET A 1 -32.43 -106.91 128.94
N THR A 2 -32.92 -106.84 127.70
CA THR A 2 -32.34 -106.23 126.50
C THR A 2 -32.04 -104.73 126.63
N THR A 3 -30.89 -104.33 126.09
CA THR A 3 -30.42 -102.95 125.98
C THR A 3 -31.32 -102.09 125.07
N PRO A 4 -31.51 -100.79 125.36
CA PRO A 4 -32.28 -99.90 124.49
C PRO A 4 -31.57 -99.67 123.13
N THR A 5 -32.30 -99.81 122.03
CA THR A 5 -31.79 -99.57 120.66
C THR A 5 -31.82 -98.08 120.28
N ARG A 6 -30.80 -97.65 119.54
CA ARG A 6 -30.36 -96.26 119.34
C ARG A 6 -30.86 -95.59 118.04
N SER A 7 -32.11 -95.84 117.62
CA SER A 7 -32.60 -95.45 116.28
C SER A 7 -33.41 -94.15 116.18
N GLU A 8 -33.75 -93.48 117.28
CA GLU A 8 -34.31 -92.11 117.26
C GLU A 8 -33.26 -91.10 117.77
N ARG A 9 -32.72 -90.23 116.90
CA ARG A 9 -31.62 -89.30 117.23
C ARG A 9 -31.99 -88.22 118.24
N TYR A 10 -33.29 -87.97 118.44
CA TYR A 10 -33.80 -86.94 119.34
C TYR A 10 -34.46 -87.51 120.61
N GLN A 11 -34.56 -88.83 120.74
CA GLN A 11 -35.24 -89.44 121.86
C GLN A 11 -34.23 -90.08 122.82
N LEU A 12 -34.23 -89.61 124.07
CA LEU A 12 -33.40 -90.16 125.13
C LEU A 12 -33.92 -91.57 125.50
N PRO A 13 -33.04 -92.59 125.57
CA PRO A 13 -33.47 -93.93 125.93
C PRO A 13 -33.87 -93.93 127.41
N SER A 14 -35.18 -93.84 127.66
CA SER A 14 -35.78 -93.80 128.99
C SER A 14 -37.00 -94.69 129.02
N TRP A 15 -37.26 -95.31 130.18
CA TRP A 15 -38.51 -96.01 130.41
C TRP A 15 -39.17 -95.53 131.72
N PRO A 16 -40.45 -95.14 131.67
CA PRO A 16 -41.32 -95.07 130.48
C PRO A 16 -40.95 -93.91 129.52
N LYS A 17 -41.40 -94.03 128.25
CA LYS A 17 -41.04 -93.15 127.12
C LYS A 17 -41.48 -91.70 127.36
N THR A 18 -40.59 -90.73 127.15
CA THR A 18 -40.88 -89.30 127.30
C THR A 18 -41.79 -88.76 126.19
N THR A 19 -42.68 -87.82 126.53
CA THR A 19 -43.66 -87.18 125.63
C THR A 19 -43.06 -86.21 124.60
N PHE A 20 -41.75 -86.19 124.44
CA PHE A 20 -41.05 -85.30 123.51
C PHE A 20 -40.73 -86.08 122.23
N ASP A 21 -41.46 -85.81 121.15
CA ASP A 21 -41.31 -86.47 119.85
C ASP A 21 -40.90 -85.52 118.72
N ARG A 22 -40.53 -86.10 117.57
CA ARG A 22 -40.00 -85.38 116.41
C ARG A 22 -41.05 -84.47 115.76
N ASP A 23 -42.31 -84.89 115.72
CA ASP A 23 -43.37 -84.10 115.09
C ASP A 23 -43.65 -82.84 115.90
N LEU A 24 -43.67 -82.94 117.24
CA LEU A 24 -43.76 -81.77 118.12
C LEU A 24 -42.54 -80.85 117.95
N TRP A 25 -41.33 -81.41 117.85
CA TRP A 25 -40.10 -80.62 117.63
C TRP A 25 -40.12 -79.88 116.28
N ASN A 26 -40.36 -80.59 115.18
CA ASN A 26 -40.37 -80.01 113.84
C ASN A 26 -41.52 -79.01 113.65
N THR A 27 -42.66 -79.19 114.34
CA THR A 27 -43.77 -78.22 114.31
C THR A 27 -43.42 -76.90 115.00
N VAL A 28 -42.68 -76.96 116.12
CA VAL A 28 -42.32 -75.76 116.90
C VAL A 28 -41.06 -75.07 116.34
N PHE A 29 -40.07 -75.84 115.89
CA PHE A 29 -38.74 -75.35 115.56
C PHE A 29 -38.35 -75.52 114.08
N GLY A 30 -39.21 -76.11 113.25
CA GLY A 30 -38.89 -76.46 111.85
C GLY A 30 -37.99 -77.69 111.75
N ASP A 31 -37.95 -78.32 110.57
CA ASP A 31 -36.99 -79.41 110.33
C ASP A 31 -35.56 -78.86 110.38
N ILE A 32 -34.69 -79.60 111.08
CA ILE A 32 -33.32 -79.19 111.33
C ILE A 32 -32.49 -79.21 110.03
N ALA A 33 -32.80 -80.08 109.06
CA ALA A 33 -32.08 -80.15 107.80
C ALA A 33 -32.30 -78.88 106.97
N ASP A 34 -33.56 -78.45 106.80
CA ASP A 34 -33.88 -77.23 106.03
C ASP A 34 -33.23 -75.98 106.65
N ARG A 35 -33.18 -75.91 107.99
CA ARG A 35 -32.51 -74.81 108.71
C ARG A 35 -30.99 -74.84 108.56
N LEU A 36 -30.40 -76.03 108.43
CA LEU A 36 -28.98 -76.19 108.18
C LEU A 36 -28.65 -75.78 106.75
N ASP A 37 -29.40 -76.27 105.76
CA ASP A 37 -29.23 -75.93 104.34
C ASP A 37 -29.36 -74.41 104.09
N ALA A 38 -30.34 -73.75 104.74
CA ALA A 38 -30.49 -72.30 104.64
C ALA A 38 -29.32 -71.51 105.27
N ARG A 39 -28.70 -72.07 106.32
CA ARG A 39 -27.50 -71.46 106.95
C ARG A 39 -26.27 -71.68 106.10
N GLU A 40 -26.10 -72.87 105.52
CA GLU A 40 -25.02 -73.16 104.57
C GLU A 40 -25.14 -72.28 103.31
N GLY A 41 -26.34 -72.02 102.80
CA GLY A 41 -26.56 -71.09 101.69
C GLY A 41 -26.24 -69.62 102.02
N LEU A 42 -26.57 -69.16 103.23
CA LEU A 42 -26.19 -67.83 103.70
C LEU A 42 -24.67 -67.70 103.86
N GLU A 43 -24.02 -68.73 104.41
CA GLU A 43 -22.57 -68.77 104.59
C GLU A 43 -21.85 -68.73 103.24
N ALA A 44 -22.31 -69.53 102.26
CA ALA A 44 -21.80 -69.48 100.89
C ALA A 44 -21.97 -68.09 100.23
N SER A 45 -23.11 -67.43 100.44
CA SER A 45 -23.33 -66.07 99.90
C SER A 45 -22.42 -65.02 100.56
N PHE A 46 -22.12 -65.18 101.85
CA PHE A 46 -21.26 -64.27 102.60
C PHE A 46 -19.78 -64.48 102.23
N GLU A 47 -19.37 -65.72 101.96
CA GLU A 47 -18.05 -66.03 101.40
C GLU A 47 -17.88 -65.44 99.99
N LEU A 48 -18.91 -65.54 99.14
CA LEU A 48 -18.91 -64.94 97.81
C LEU A 48 -18.81 -63.41 97.88
N LEU A 49 -19.59 -62.78 98.77
CA LEU A 49 -19.53 -61.34 99.02
C LEU A 49 -18.14 -60.89 99.50
N GLN A 50 -17.48 -61.68 100.34
CA GLN A 50 -16.12 -61.36 100.80
C GLN A 50 -15.11 -61.41 99.65
N GLN A 51 -15.18 -62.42 98.77
CA GLN A 51 -14.28 -62.52 97.62
C GLN A 51 -14.55 -61.41 96.58
N GLU A 52 -15.81 -61.23 96.19
CA GLU A 52 -16.18 -60.28 95.13
C GLU A 52 -16.12 -58.82 95.60
N GLY A 53 -16.49 -58.54 96.85
CA GLY A 53 -16.49 -57.18 97.40
C GLY A 53 -15.09 -56.59 97.54
N ILE A 54 -14.10 -57.42 97.88
CA ILE A 54 -12.69 -56.99 97.91
C ILE A 54 -12.20 -56.67 96.49
N GLN A 55 -12.49 -57.54 95.52
CA GLN A 55 -12.06 -57.32 94.14
C GLN A 55 -12.73 -56.09 93.52
N ALA A 56 -14.04 -55.90 93.71
CA ALA A 56 -14.75 -54.73 93.22
C ALA A 56 -14.21 -53.41 93.81
N SER A 57 -13.80 -53.43 95.08
CA SER A 57 -13.18 -52.26 95.73
C SER A 57 -11.79 -51.96 95.14
N LEU A 58 -10.99 -52.99 94.86
CA LEU A 58 -9.69 -52.84 94.20
C LEU A 58 -9.84 -52.30 92.78
N ASP A 59 -10.79 -52.83 92.02
CA ASP A 59 -11.06 -52.40 90.65
C ASP A 59 -11.51 -50.92 90.62
N TYR A 60 -12.36 -50.50 91.56
CA TYR A 60 -12.77 -49.10 91.69
C TYR A 60 -11.59 -48.17 91.99
N ILE A 61 -10.70 -48.56 92.91
CA ILE A 61 -9.50 -47.80 93.25
C ILE A 61 -8.57 -47.68 92.03
N GLN A 62 -8.33 -48.77 91.32
CA GLN A 62 -7.43 -48.78 90.16
C GLN A 62 -8.01 -48.01 88.96
N ALA A 63 -9.31 -48.11 88.71
CA ALA A 63 -9.95 -47.46 87.57
C ALA A 63 -10.16 -45.95 87.77
N ASN A 64 -10.45 -45.51 89.00
CA ASN A 64 -10.90 -44.14 89.25
C ASN A 64 -9.94 -43.33 90.12
N VAL A 65 -9.45 -43.90 91.22
CA VAL A 65 -8.70 -43.13 92.23
C VAL A 65 -7.22 -43.02 91.84
N ALA A 66 -6.58 -44.13 91.46
CA ALA A 66 -5.16 -44.13 91.10
C ALA A 66 -4.81 -43.19 89.93
N PRO A 67 -5.59 -43.12 88.83
CA PRO A 67 -5.29 -42.19 87.74
C PRO A 67 -5.45 -40.73 88.13
N GLN A 68 -6.42 -40.40 89.00
CA GLN A 68 -6.61 -39.03 89.50
C GLN A 68 -5.40 -38.59 90.33
N ILE A 69 -4.90 -39.46 91.21
CA ILE A 69 -3.70 -39.17 92.00
C ILE A 69 -2.47 -38.99 91.10
N ALA A 70 -2.30 -39.84 90.08
CA ALA A 70 -1.21 -39.69 89.11
C ALA A 70 -1.29 -38.37 88.33
N ASN A 71 -2.48 -37.96 87.87
CA ASN A 71 -2.68 -36.70 87.17
C ASN A 71 -2.41 -35.48 88.07
N LEU A 72 -2.81 -35.56 89.34
CA LEU A 72 -2.51 -34.52 90.33
C LEU A 72 -1.01 -34.40 90.56
N GLN A 73 -0.29 -35.53 90.65
CA GLN A 73 1.17 -35.53 90.78
C GLN A 73 1.83 -34.83 89.58
N VAL A 74 1.45 -35.20 88.35
CA VAL A 74 1.97 -34.55 87.13
C VAL A 74 1.68 -33.04 87.11
N SER A 75 0.49 -32.63 87.55
CA SER A 75 0.12 -31.20 87.59
C SER A 75 0.94 -30.42 88.61
N ILE A 76 1.24 -31.04 89.76
CA ILE A 76 2.10 -30.46 90.80
C ILE A 76 3.54 -30.36 90.30
N ASP A 77 4.08 -31.41 89.67
CA ASP A 77 5.44 -31.41 89.15
C ASP A 77 5.62 -30.30 88.08
N LEU A 78 4.65 -30.16 87.16
CA LEU A 78 4.68 -29.09 86.15
C LEU A 78 4.59 -27.68 86.78
N ALA A 79 3.79 -27.52 87.82
CA ALA A 79 3.68 -26.25 88.52
C ALA A 79 4.97 -25.91 89.29
N GLN A 80 5.62 -26.91 89.88
CA GLN A 80 6.93 -26.76 90.53
C GLN A 80 8.00 -26.35 89.52
N ASP A 81 8.09 -27.02 88.37
CA ASP A 81 9.00 -26.65 87.28
C ASP A 81 8.79 -25.20 86.80
N GLN A 82 7.52 -24.76 86.71
CA GLN A 82 7.19 -23.39 86.33
C GLN A 82 7.60 -22.37 87.39
N ILE A 83 7.39 -22.68 88.67
CA ILE A 83 7.79 -21.83 89.79
C ILE A 83 9.33 -21.74 89.85
N ASP A 84 10.05 -22.85 89.71
CA ASP A 84 11.50 -22.88 89.72
C ASP A 84 12.10 -22.02 88.60
N LYS A 85 11.52 -22.07 87.39
CA LYS A 85 11.91 -21.16 86.30
C LYS A 85 11.66 -19.69 86.63
N ILE A 86 10.53 -19.36 87.26
CA ILE A 86 10.25 -17.97 87.67
C ILE A 86 11.27 -17.49 88.71
N ILE A 87 11.63 -18.35 89.67
CA ILE A 87 12.56 -18.03 90.75
C ILE A 87 13.99 -17.86 90.21
N ILE A 88 14.44 -18.76 89.33
CA ILE A 88 15.81 -18.77 88.80
C ILE A 88 15.99 -17.70 87.72
N ASP A 89 15.07 -17.61 86.75
CA ASP A 89 15.22 -16.73 85.59
C ASP A 89 14.59 -15.34 85.80
N GLY A 90 13.78 -15.15 86.86
CA GLY A 90 13.15 -13.87 87.19
C GLY A 90 12.10 -13.37 86.19
N ILE A 91 11.69 -14.21 85.23
CA ILE A 91 10.82 -13.85 84.11
C ILE A 91 9.53 -14.68 84.16
N SER A 92 8.38 -14.04 83.97
CA SER A 92 7.09 -14.74 83.92
C SER A 92 6.97 -15.68 82.69
N PRO A 93 6.18 -16.77 82.74
CA PRO A 93 6.16 -17.78 81.67
C PRO A 93 5.77 -17.25 80.26
N ASN A 94 4.92 -16.22 80.18
CA ASN A 94 4.51 -15.64 78.89
C ASN A 94 5.56 -14.72 78.27
N SER A 95 6.39 -14.06 79.09
CA SER A 95 7.51 -13.24 78.59
C SER A 95 8.65 -14.07 77.98
N ALA A 96 8.83 -15.33 78.40
CA ALA A 96 9.86 -16.22 77.85
C ALA A 96 9.58 -16.62 76.38
N LYS A 97 8.30 -16.80 76.01
CA LYS A 97 7.89 -17.06 74.60
C LYS A 97 8.14 -15.86 73.67
N LEU A 98 8.32 -14.67 74.25
CA LEU A 98 8.61 -13.42 73.57
C LEU A 98 10.06 -12.95 73.85
N GLY A 99 10.98 -13.88 74.12
CA GLY A 99 12.40 -13.57 74.27
C GLY A 99 12.77 -12.66 75.45
N GLY A 100 11.89 -12.57 76.47
CA GLY A 100 12.13 -11.79 77.69
C GLY A 100 11.97 -10.27 77.52
N GLN A 101 11.44 -9.77 76.40
CA GLN A 101 11.32 -8.34 76.15
C GLN A 101 9.98 -7.74 76.62
N LEU A 102 10.01 -6.48 77.06
CA LEU A 102 8.82 -5.72 77.46
C LEU A 102 7.88 -5.51 76.26
N PRO A 103 6.54 -5.52 76.43
CA PRO A 103 5.57 -5.28 75.34
C PRO A 103 5.80 -3.99 74.54
N ALA A 104 6.42 -2.96 75.16
CA ALA A 104 6.80 -1.72 74.50
C ALA A 104 7.85 -1.92 73.38
N TYR A 105 8.72 -2.94 73.49
CA TYR A 105 9.75 -3.26 72.49
C TYR A 105 9.13 -3.56 71.11
N TYR A 106 8.00 -4.28 71.10
CA TYR A 106 7.25 -4.63 69.88
C TYR A 106 6.33 -3.53 69.36
N ALA A 107 6.09 -2.47 70.14
CA ALA A 107 5.22 -1.35 69.78
C ALA A 107 5.98 -0.17 69.13
N THR A 108 7.32 -0.22 69.03
CA THR A 108 8.11 0.87 68.44
C THR A 108 8.25 0.74 66.92
N ALA A 109 8.26 1.88 66.21
CA ALA A 109 8.50 1.95 64.76
C ALA A 109 9.79 1.23 64.32
N ALA A 110 10.77 1.05 65.21
CA ALA A 110 12.00 0.31 64.97
C ALA A 110 11.78 -1.20 64.74
N ALA A 111 10.83 -1.82 65.45
CA ALA A 111 10.50 -3.23 65.28
C ALA A 111 9.78 -3.49 63.94
N LEU A 112 8.89 -2.58 63.54
CA LEU A 112 8.27 -2.61 62.21
C LEU A 112 9.33 -2.41 61.11
N ALA A 113 10.24 -1.43 61.26
CA ALA A 113 11.32 -1.17 60.32
C ALA A 113 12.25 -2.37 60.15
N SER A 114 12.62 -3.05 61.25
CA SER A 114 13.45 -4.27 61.21
C SER A 114 12.74 -5.44 60.52
N GLY A 115 11.44 -5.64 60.79
CA GLY A 115 10.64 -6.67 60.13
C GLY A 115 10.37 -6.41 58.65
N LEU A 116 10.29 -5.15 58.23
CA LEU A 116 10.07 -4.75 56.83
C LEU A 116 11.37 -4.72 56.02
N ALA A 117 12.51 -4.46 56.65
CA ALA A 117 13.84 -4.49 56.02
C ALA A 117 14.15 -5.85 55.37
N ALA A 118 13.53 -6.94 55.85
CA ALA A 118 13.67 -8.28 55.27
C ALA A 118 12.62 -8.64 54.20
N ARG A 119 11.63 -7.76 53.93
CA ARG A 119 10.52 -8.06 52.99
C ARG A 119 10.82 -7.76 51.54
N VAL A 120 11.74 -6.84 51.26
CA VAL A 120 12.33 -6.66 49.92
C VAL A 120 13.65 -7.44 49.92
N PRO A 121 13.76 -8.56 49.20
CA PRO A 121 15.02 -9.31 49.13
C PRO A 121 16.06 -8.50 48.34
N THR A 122 16.85 -7.68 49.03
CA THR A 122 17.87 -6.81 48.44
C THR A 122 19.03 -7.57 47.79
N ALA A 123 19.12 -8.88 48.02
CA ALA A 123 20.02 -9.79 47.30
C ALA A 123 19.57 -10.10 45.86
N ARG A 124 18.35 -9.71 45.46
CA ARG A 124 17.85 -9.85 44.09
C ARG A 124 18.01 -8.53 43.34
N LYS A 125 18.18 -8.64 42.02
CA LYS A 125 18.26 -7.50 41.12
C LYS A 125 17.15 -7.55 40.08
N VAL A 126 16.72 -6.38 39.61
CA VAL A 126 15.85 -6.24 38.45
C VAL A 126 16.68 -5.55 37.36
N ALA A 127 16.90 -6.23 36.24
CA ALA A 127 17.76 -5.74 35.16
C ALA A 127 19.15 -5.26 35.65
N GLY A 128 19.76 -5.99 36.60
CA GLY A 128 21.07 -5.64 37.17
C GLY A 128 21.07 -4.53 38.22
N LYS A 129 19.93 -3.90 38.52
CA LYS A 129 19.77 -2.85 39.54
C LYS A 129 19.41 -3.41 40.90
N GLU A 130 20.06 -2.92 41.95
CA GLU A 130 19.83 -3.32 43.34
C GLU A 130 18.47 -2.83 43.84
N LEU A 131 17.76 -3.66 44.62
CA LEU A 131 16.45 -3.33 45.19
C LEU A 131 16.54 -2.49 46.47
N THR A 132 17.39 -1.47 46.48
CA THR A 132 17.62 -0.58 47.64
C THR A 132 16.80 0.71 47.59
N SER A 133 16.18 1.01 46.44
CA SER A 133 15.31 2.18 46.21
C SER A 133 14.37 1.91 45.03
N ASP A 134 13.58 2.90 44.63
CA ASP A 134 12.71 2.82 43.46
C ASP A 134 13.52 2.49 42.19
N ILE A 135 13.09 1.45 41.48
CA ILE A 135 13.73 1.03 40.24
C ILE A 135 13.16 1.84 39.08
N VAL A 136 13.99 2.69 38.49
CA VAL A 136 13.73 3.31 37.19
C VAL A 136 14.27 2.38 36.10
N LEU A 137 13.41 1.95 35.18
CA LEU A 137 13.82 1.16 34.01
C LEU A 137 13.90 2.04 32.77
N GLU A 138 15.03 1.96 32.09
CA GLU A 138 15.28 2.53 30.78
C GLU A 138 15.13 1.44 29.71
N LYS A 139 14.95 1.82 28.44
CA LYS A 139 14.79 0.85 27.35
C LYS A 139 15.93 -0.17 27.28
N ALA A 140 17.15 0.25 27.62
CA ALA A 140 18.33 -0.61 27.62
C ALA A 140 18.28 -1.72 28.68
N ASP A 141 17.58 -1.52 29.80
CA ASP A 141 17.45 -2.49 30.89
C ASP A 141 16.68 -3.75 30.49
N VAL A 142 15.93 -3.68 29.38
CA VAL A 142 15.14 -4.77 28.81
C VAL A 142 15.59 -5.13 27.39
N GLU A 143 16.83 -4.76 27.02
CA GLU A 143 17.44 -5.03 25.70
C GLU A 143 16.72 -4.36 24.52
N LEU A 144 15.93 -3.31 24.79
CA LEU A 144 15.17 -2.55 23.80
C LEU A 144 15.83 -1.20 23.46
N GLY A 145 17.15 -1.08 23.66
CA GLY A 145 17.88 0.18 23.42
C GLY A 145 17.77 0.73 22.00
N ASN A 146 17.51 -0.14 21.02
CA ASN A 146 17.33 0.23 19.60
C ASN A 146 15.86 0.38 19.19
N VAL A 147 14.91 0.14 20.11
CA VAL A 147 13.48 0.19 19.80
C VAL A 147 12.95 1.59 20.05
N ASP A 148 12.45 2.21 19.00
CA ASP A 148 11.74 3.50 19.06
C ASP A 148 10.23 3.32 18.94
N ASN A 149 9.50 4.08 19.74
CA ASN A 149 8.04 4.10 19.72
C ASN A 149 7.55 5.18 18.75
N THR A 150 7.75 4.93 17.46
CA THR A 150 7.34 5.82 16.37
C THR A 150 5.88 5.53 16.02
N LYS A 151 5.00 6.53 16.10
CA LYS A 151 3.58 6.41 15.67
C LYS A 151 3.52 5.98 14.22
N ASP A 152 2.49 5.23 13.84
CA ASP A 152 2.37 4.70 12.46
C ASP A 152 2.49 5.77 11.37
N ALA A 153 1.95 6.97 11.61
CA ALA A 153 2.04 8.10 10.69
C ALA A 153 3.47 8.66 10.52
N ASP A 154 4.32 8.49 11.53
CA ASP A 154 5.69 9.02 11.57
C ASP A 154 6.72 7.95 11.14
N LYS A 155 6.27 6.72 10.85
CA LYS A 155 7.17 5.65 10.40
C LYS A 155 7.79 6.03 9.05
N PRO A 156 9.13 6.07 8.95
CA PRO A 156 9.76 6.42 7.69
C PRO A 156 9.45 5.36 6.65
N ILE A 157 9.06 5.79 5.45
CA ILE A 157 9.10 4.92 4.28
C ILE A 157 10.54 4.85 3.78
N SER A 158 10.95 3.67 3.31
CA SER A 158 12.30 3.52 2.74
C SER A 158 12.47 4.38 1.49
N THR A 159 13.70 4.83 1.20
CA THR A 159 14.02 5.60 -0.02
C THR A 159 13.55 4.90 -1.30
N PRO A 160 13.71 3.57 -1.47
CA PRO A 160 13.16 2.87 -2.64
C PRO A 160 11.64 2.95 -2.74
N GLN A 161 10.92 2.85 -1.61
CA GLN A 161 9.46 3.00 -1.58
C GLN A 161 9.04 4.43 -1.94
N ALA A 162 9.69 5.44 -1.36
CA ALA A 162 9.43 6.84 -1.70
C ALA A 162 9.64 7.10 -3.20
N ASN A 163 10.74 6.60 -3.77
CA ASN A 163 11.04 6.71 -5.19
C ASN A 163 10.03 5.98 -6.07
N ALA A 164 9.56 4.80 -5.68
CA ALA A 164 8.52 4.06 -6.40
C ALA A 164 7.17 4.81 -6.36
N LEU A 165 6.80 5.33 -5.19
CA LEU A 165 5.58 6.10 -5.00
C LEU A 165 5.63 7.44 -5.76
N GLY A 166 6.79 8.09 -5.88
CA GLY A 166 6.95 9.31 -6.67
C GLY A 166 6.76 9.11 -8.17
N LYS A 167 6.87 7.88 -8.68
CA LYS A 167 6.67 7.56 -10.11
C LYS A 167 5.20 7.34 -10.49
N ARG A 168 4.29 7.30 -9.51
CA ARG A 168 2.88 7.01 -9.77
C ARG A 168 2.14 8.24 -10.27
N VAL A 169 1.23 8.04 -11.21
CA VAL A 169 0.30 9.08 -11.68
C VAL A 169 -0.81 9.25 -10.64
N GLN A 170 -1.05 10.49 -10.20
CA GLN A 170 -2.19 10.81 -9.34
C GLN A 170 -3.42 11.02 -10.22
N VAL A 171 -4.55 10.40 -9.85
CA VAL A 171 -5.82 10.44 -10.61
C VAL A 171 -6.87 11.34 -9.95
N ASP A 172 -6.60 11.75 -8.71
CA ASP A 172 -7.45 12.51 -7.81
C ASP A 172 -7.01 13.98 -7.65
N ALA A 173 -5.85 14.35 -8.21
CA ALA A 173 -5.30 15.69 -8.16
C ALA A 173 -4.84 16.16 -9.54
N VAL A 174 -4.95 17.47 -9.78
CA VAL A 174 -4.41 18.09 -10.99
C VAL A 174 -2.90 17.95 -11.00
N GLN A 175 -2.37 17.25 -12.00
CA GLN A 175 -0.93 17.10 -12.17
C GLN A 175 -0.34 18.35 -12.82
N ASN A 176 0.37 19.15 -12.03
CA ASN A 176 1.09 20.32 -12.51
C ASN A 176 2.43 19.92 -13.12
N PHE A 177 2.38 19.42 -14.35
CA PHE A 177 3.56 19.14 -15.16
C PHE A 177 4.00 20.36 -15.98
N SER A 178 5.31 20.52 -16.14
CA SER A 178 5.90 21.41 -17.14
C SER A 178 5.47 21.00 -18.55
N ALA A 179 5.60 21.91 -19.52
CA ALA A 179 5.28 21.62 -20.92
C ALA A 179 6.10 20.44 -21.47
N ALA A 180 7.37 20.35 -21.07
CA ALA A 180 8.26 19.24 -21.44
C ALA A 180 7.80 17.89 -20.86
N GLU A 181 7.40 17.86 -19.58
CA GLU A 181 6.91 16.63 -18.93
C GLU A 181 5.57 16.16 -19.52
N LYS A 182 4.65 17.09 -19.78
CA LYS A 182 3.41 16.78 -20.51
C LYS A 182 3.72 16.16 -21.87
N GLY A 183 4.73 16.69 -22.53
CA GLY A 183 5.13 16.21 -23.83
C GLY A 183 5.71 14.80 -23.83
N GLN A 184 6.58 14.53 -22.86
CA GLN A 184 7.11 13.18 -22.63
C GLN A 184 6.01 12.20 -22.27
N ALA A 185 5.02 12.61 -21.46
CA ALA A 185 3.88 11.77 -21.11
C ALA A 185 3.05 11.37 -22.35
N ILE A 186 2.76 12.31 -23.25
CA ILE A 186 2.06 12.05 -24.52
C ILE A 186 2.89 11.12 -25.42
N ALA A 187 4.22 11.31 -25.47
CA ALA A 187 5.12 10.44 -26.21
C ALA A 187 5.09 9.00 -25.67
N ASN A 188 5.16 8.84 -24.34
CA ASN A 188 5.15 7.54 -23.67
C ASN A 188 3.87 6.73 -23.91
N ILE A 189 2.71 7.40 -23.98
CA ILE A 189 1.42 6.74 -24.25
C ILE A 189 1.14 6.54 -25.75
N GLY A 190 2.06 6.92 -26.64
CA GLY A 190 1.85 6.88 -28.09
C GLY A 190 0.73 7.81 -28.56
N GLY A 191 0.31 8.77 -27.73
CA GLY A 191 -0.81 9.67 -27.99
C GLY A 191 -0.57 10.64 -29.14
N GLY A 192 0.67 10.73 -29.63
CA GLY A 192 1.02 11.55 -30.78
C GLY A 192 0.14 11.27 -32.00
N GLY A 193 -0.13 10.00 -32.33
CA GLY A 193 -1.01 9.66 -33.47
C GLY A 193 -2.46 10.10 -33.29
N LEU A 194 -2.91 10.25 -32.05
CA LEU A 194 -4.28 10.65 -31.68
C LEU A 194 -4.41 12.16 -31.42
N ALA A 195 -3.29 12.88 -31.26
CA ALA A 195 -3.23 14.30 -30.94
C ALA A 195 -3.42 15.24 -32.17
N GLY A 196 -4.04 14.72 -33.23
CA GLY A 196 -4.24 15.44 -34.49
C GLY A 196 -2.97 15.63 -35.31
N HIS A 197 -3.09 16.20 -36.51
CA HIS A 197 -1.97 16.53 -37.39
C HIS A 197 -1.12 17.68 -36.81
N ARG A 198 -0.32 17.39 -35.78
CA ARG A 198 0.46 18.36 -35.00
C ARG A 198 1.46 19.14 -35.84
N ASN A 199 2.09 18.43 -36.78
CA ASN A 199 3.11 18.97 -37.65
C ASN A 199 2.53 20.04 -38.59
N LYS A 200 3.10 21.24 -38.53
CA LYS A 200 2.71 22.38 -39.35
C LYS A 200 3.38 22.43 -40.72
N VAL A 201 4.47 21.69 -40.91
CA VAL A 201 5.22 21.64 -42.17
C VAL A 201 4.43 20.92 -43.26
N LEU A 202 4.32 21.51 -44.45
CA LEU A 202 3.75 20.90 -45.65
C LEU A 202 4.77 19.97 -46.31
N ASN A 203 4.29 18.85 -46.84
CA ASN A 203 5.03 17.76 -47.44
C ASN A 203 6.24 17.33 -46.58
N PRO A 204 6.04 17.00 -45.29
CA PRO A 204 7.14 16.83 -44.34
C PRO A 204 8.04 15.62 -44.65
N THR A 205 7.51 14.62 -45.38
CA THR A 205 8.30 13.49 -45.89
C THR A 205 8.94 13.77 -47.24
N GLY A 206 8.61 14.89 -47.90
CA GLY A 206 9.17 15.32 -49.18
C GLY A 206 8.81 14.47 -50.39
N VAL A 207 7.85 13.54 -50.27
CA VAL A 207 7.50 12.58 -51.34
C VAL A 207 6.63 13.17 -52.44
N ILE A 208 5.90 14.24 -52.15
CA ILE A 208 5.06 14.90 -53.15
C ILE A 208 5.95 15.80 -54.00
N ASN A 209 5.92 15.58 -55.31
CA ASN A 209 6.71 16.30 -56.31
C ASN A 209 5.88 16.53 -57.58
N GLN A 210 4.85 17.37 -57.47
CA GLN A 210 3.98 17.75 -58.57
C GLN A 210 4.71 18.58 -59.63
N LEU A 211 5.80 19.25 -59.26
CA LEU A 211 6.66 20.00 -60.18
C LEU A 211 7.57 19.08 -61.01
N GLY A 212 7.68 17.79 -60.66
CA GLY A 212 8.48 16.83 -61.38
C GLY A 212 9.99 17.17 -61.38
N VAL A 213 10.49 17.85 -60.34
CA VAL A 213 11.93 18.14 -60.25
C VAL A 213 12.71 16.83 -60.14
N SER A 214 13.90 16.76 -60.73
CA SER A 214 14.70 15.52 -60.79
C SER A 214 16.19 15.83 -60.78
N GLY A 215 17.01 14.91 -60.26
CA GLY A 215 18.46 15.05 -60.26
C GLY A 215 18.94 16.19 -59.35
N SER A 216 19.82 17.05 -59.88
CA SER A 216 20.27 18.26 -59.19
C SER A 216 19.29 19.39 -59.42
N VAL A 217 18.75 19.97 -58.34
CA VAL A 217 17.80 21.06 -58.38
C VAL A 217 18.51 22.35 -57.98
N VAL A 218 18.44 23.37 -58.85
CA VAL A 218 18.98 24.71 -58.60
C VAL A 218 17.81 25.70 -58.60
N LEU A 219 17.59 26.33 -57.46
CA LEU A 219 16.51 27.28 -57.22
C LEU A 219 17.09 28.69 -57.07
N SER A 220 16.55 29.63 -57.83
CA SER A 220 16.74 31.06 -57.56
C SER A 220 16.05 31.45 -56.24
N ALA A 221 16.30 32.66 -55.75
CA ALA A 221 15.66 33.17 -54.54
C ALA A 221 14.13 33.12 -54.65
N GLY A 222 13.48 32.45 -53.70
CA GLY A 222 12.03 32.28 -53.66
C GLY A 222 11.44 31.30 -54.69
N GLN A 223 12.26 30.71 -55.57
CA GLN A 223 11.80 29.73 -56.55
C GLN A 223 11.42 28.42 -55.86
N TYR A 224 10.27 27.86 -56.21
CA TYR A 224 9.80 26.59 -55.65
C TYR A 224 10.40 25.38 -56.37
N GLY A 225 10.75 24.35 -55.59
CA GLY A 225 11.20 23.03 -56.05
C GLY A 225 10.16 21.95 -55.73
N HIS A 226 10.47 21.04 -54.80
CA HIS A 226 9.47 20.12 -54.26
C HIS A 226 8.28 20.87 -53.64
N ASP A 227 7.12 20.23 -53.59
CA ASP A 227 5.90 20.83 -53.03
C ASP A 227 6.15 21.37 -51.62
N GLY A 228 5.82 22.66 -51.43
CA GLY A 228 6.02 23.37 -50.17
C GLY A 228 7.43 23.91 -49.93
N MET A 229 8.44 23.55 -50.73
CA MET A 229 9.83 23.94 -50.51
C MET A 229 10.28 24.98 -51.54
N LYS A 230 10.87 26.08 -51.09
CA LYS A 230 11.46 27.11 -51.96
C LYS A 230 12.87 27.50 -51.55
N GLY A 231 13.66 27.98 -52.51
CA GLY A 231 14.99 28.53 -52.24
C GLY A 231 14.91 29.76 -51.34
N GLY A 232 15.79 29.85 -50.36
CA GLY A 232 15.92 31.02 -49.48
C GLY A 232 16.43 32.26 -50.21
N ALA A 233 16.81 33.30 -49.47
CA ALA A 233 17.17 34.60 -50.04
C ALA A 233 18.35 34.55 -51.03
N ALA A 234 19.26 33.59 -50.87
CA ALA A 234 20.41 33.36 -51.77
C ALA A 234 20.14 32.26 -52.82
N GLY A 235 18.91 31.75 -52.91
CA GLY A 235 18.60 30.53 -53.66
C GLY A 235 18.98 29.26 -52.91
N CYS A 236 18.95 28.13 -53.61
CA CYS A 236 19.32 26.83 -53.07
C CYS A 236 19.75 25.86 -54.17
N THR A 237 20.77 25.06 -53.90
CA THR A 237 21.10 23.88 -54.70
C THR A 237 21.02 22.64 -53.83
N TYR A 238 20.31 21.61 -54.30
CA TYR A 238 20.21 20.34 -53.60
C TYR A 238 20.07 19.16 -54.56
N THR A 239 20.55 18.00 -54.13
CA THR A 239 20.13 16.71 -54.69
C THR A 239 19.18 16.02 -53.72
N PHE A 240 18.50 14.97 -54.15
CA PHE A 240 17.58 14.24 -53.28
C PHE A 240 17.49 12.77 -53.66
N SER A 241 17.12 11.95 -52.68
CA SER A 241 16.79 10.54 -52.87
C SER A 241 15.59 10.18 -52.02
N THR A 242 14.70 9.34 -52.56
CA THR A 242 13.52 8.85 -51.83
C THR A 242 13.70 7.38 -51.52
N VAL A 243 13.71 7.04 -50.23
CA VAL A 243 13.84 5.67 -49.73
C VAL A 243 12.75 5.43 -48.70
N ASN A 244 12.04 4.30 -48.79
CA ASN A 244 10.96 3.92 -47.86
C ASN A 244 9.89 5.01 -47.64
N GLY A 245 9.60 5.80 -48.68
CA GLY A 245 8.59 6.87 -48.59
C GLY A 245 9.05 8.13 -47.84
N VAL A 246 10.36 8.35 -47.72
CA VAL A 246 10.96 9.58 -47.20
C VAL A 246 11.97 10.09 -48.20
N THR A 247 11.84 11.37 -48.58
CA THR A 247 12.80 12.09 -49.41
C THR A 247 13.82 12.78 -48.50
N THR A 248 15.08 12.45 -48.69
CA THR A 248 16.19 13.16 -48.06
C THR A 248 16.78 14.14 -49.05
N TYR A 249 16.73 15.43 -48.69
CA TYR A 249 17.41 16.48 -49.41
C TYR A 249 18.87 16.54 -48.95
N ASN A 250 19.79 16.66 -49.90
CA ASN A 250 21.20 16.95 -49.65
C ASN A 250 21.49 18.34 -50.19
N ILE A 251 21.38 19.34 -49.31
CA ILE A 251 21.55 20.75 -49.62
C ILE A 251 23.05 21.03 -49.70
N THR A 252 23.51 21.45 -50.87
CA THR A 252 24.94 21.70 -51.14
C THR A 252 25.27 23.19 -51.17
N SER A 253 24.27 24.05 -51.39
CA SER A 253 24.44 25.50 -51.38
C SER A 253 23.12 26.21 -51.08
N GLY A 254 23.19 27.39 -50.46
CA GLY A 254 22.02 28.17 -50.08
C GLY A 254 21.17 27.48 -49.01
N THR A 255 19.88 27.80 -48.98
CA THR A 255 18.95 27.27 -47.97
C THR A 255 17.62 26.86 -48.59
N LEU A 256 17.04 25.77 -48.09
CA LEU A 256 15.63 25.44 -48.34
C LEU A 256 14.76 26.12 -47.29
N THR A 257 13.63 26.67 -47.72
CA THR A 257 12.69 27.37 -46.85
C THR A 257 11.26 26.91 -47.10
N GLN A 258 10.44 27.02 -46.06
CA GLN A 258 8.99 26.90 -46.19
C GLN A 258 8.31 28.01 -45.38
N VAL A 259 7.26 28.60 -45.98
CA VAL A 259 6.44 29.62 -45.33
C VAL A 259 5.21 28.94 -44.73
N LEU A 260 5.13 28.95 -43.40
CA LEU A 260 4.00 28.45 -42.63
C LEU A 260 3.03 29.59 -42.37
N GLU A 261 1.76 29.39 -42.71
CA GLU A 261 0.76 30.44 -42.64
C GLU A 261 0.36 30.80 -41.21
N ALA A 262 0.04 32.07 -40.99
CA ALA A 262 -0.47 32.57 -39.71
C ALA A 262 -1.67 31.76 -39.20
N SER A 263 -2.58 31.38 -40.11
CA SER A 263 -3.76 30.57 -39.83
C SER A 263 -3.44 29.19 -39.25
N SER A 264 -2.29 28.61 -39.55
CA SER A 264 -1.85 27.30 -39.01
C SER A 264 -1.59 27.32 -37.49
N PHE A 265 -1.46 28.51 -36.92
CA PHE A 265 -1.21 28.75 -35.49
C PHE A 265 -2.44 29.37 -34.77
N ALA A 266 -3.49 29.73 -35.52
CA ALA A 266 -4.69 30.33 -34.94
C ALA A 266 -5.37 29.38 -33.94
N GLY A 267 -5.77 29.91 -32.77
CA GLY A 267 -6.37 29.11 -31.70
C GLY A 267 -5.40 28.25 -30.90
N ALA A 268 -4.10 28.24 -31.25
CA ALA A 268 -3.08 27.47 -30.53
C ALA A 268 -1.78 28.26 -30.27
N PRO A 269 -1.84 29.51 -29.76
CA PRO A 269 -0.63 30.30 -29.53
C PRO A 269 0.32 29.62 -28.54
N GLY A 270 1.63 29.74 -28.76
CA GLY A 270 2.65 29.23 -27.85
C GLY A 270 4.03 29.13 -28.49
N SER A 271 4.96 28.46 -27.79
CA SER A 271 6.28 28.13 -28.34
C SER A 271 6.14 26.97 -29.32
N TYR A 272 6.82 27.03 -30.46
CA TYR A 272 6.89 25.96 -31.44
C TYR A 272 8.34 25.59 -31.69
N VAL A 273 8.63 24.29 -31.76
CA VAL A 273 9.97 23.71 -31.91
C VAL A 273 10.13 23.15 -33.32
N LEU A 274 11.26 23.44 -33.95
CA LEU A 274 11.63 22.94 -35.27
C LEU A 274 12.50 21.70 -35.15
N GLY A 275 12.12 20.63 -35.86
CA GLY A 275 12.81 19.35 -35.90
C GLY A 275 12.88 18.76 -37.31
N TRP A 276 13.89 17.94 -37.52
CA TRP A 276 14.18 17.18 -38.75
C TRP A 276 15.19 16.07 -38.47
N GLU A 277 15.36 15.15 -39.40
CA GLU A 277 16.48 14.21 -39.44
C GLU A 277 17.53 14.66 -40.47
N GLY A 278 18.79 14.72 -40.06
CA GLY A 278 19.93 15.06 -40.92
C GLY A 278 20.91 16.03 -40.30
N THR A 279 21.90 16.45 -41.07
CA THR A 279 23.03 17.29 -40.62
C THR A 279 22.85 18.78 -40.88
N SER A 280 21.79 19.18 -41.61
CA SER A 280 21.50 20.59 -41.85
C SER A 280 21.27 21.34 -40.53
N GLN A 281 21.67 22.62 -40.48
CA GLN A 281 21.25 23.55 -39.44
C GLN A 281 19.97 24.27 -39.87
N GLY A 282 19.03 24.43 -38.94
CA GLY A 282 17.76 25.10 -39.18
C GLY A 282 17.68 26.45 -38.48
N ARG A 283 16.70 27.28 -38.85
CA ARG A 283 16.26 28.47 -38.09
C ARG A 283 14.77 28.73 -38.29
N ILE A 284 14.20 29.51 -37.37
CA ILE A 284 12.81 29.97 -37.45
C ILE A 284 12.82 31.50 -37.58
N ALA A 285 12.15 32.01 -38.60
CA ALA A 285 12.11 33.43 -38.98
C ALA A 285 13.53 34.02 -39.05
N SER A 286 13.77 35.12 -38.34
CA SER A 286 15.09 35.76 -38.25
C SER A 286 15.92 35.27 -37.06
N GLY A 287 15.56 34.14 -36.45
CA GLY A 287 16.29 33.54 -35.33
C GLY A 287 17.66 32.98 -35.71
N PRO A 288 18.47 32.61 -34.70
CA PRO A 288 19.77 31.98 -34.92
C PRO A 288 19.61 30.60 -35.56
N TYR A 289 20.65 30.17 -36.26
CA TYR A 289 20.77 28.79 -36.71
C TYR A 289 21.07 27.86 -35.52
N GLY A 290 20.48 26.68 -35.54
CA GLY A 290 20.70 25.64 -34.53
C GLY A 290 20.48 24.24 -35.07
N SER A 291 20.61 23.26 -34.17
CA SER A 291 20.38 21.85 -34.47
C SER A 291 18.89 21.50 -34.39
N SER A 292 18.54 20.33 -34.94
CA SER A 292 17.19 19.78 -34.86
C SER A 292 16.73 19.62 -33.41
N GLY A 293 15.53 20.15 -33.09
CA GLY A 293 14.94 20.08 -31.74
C GLY A 293 15.38 21.18 -30.79
N ASP A 294 16.48 21.90 -31.08
CA ASP A 294 17.03 22.92 -30.18
C ASP A 294 16.48 24.34 -30.45
N ILE A 295 15.77 24.53 -31.56
CA ILE A 295 15.30 25.85 -31.99
C ILE A 295 13.81 25.95 -31.76
N SER A 296 13.39 27.04 -31.10
CA SER A 296 11.97 27.35 -30.90
C SER A 296 11.63 28.82 -31.13
N ALA A 297 10.37 29.10 -31.45
CA ALA A 297 9.85 30.44 -31.60
C ALA A 297 8.40 30.53 -31.13
N ILE A 298 8.02 31.69 -30.59
CA ILE A 298 6.63 31.97 -30.21
C ILE A 298 5.81 32.25 -31.48
N CYS A 299 4.82 31.41 -31.73
CA CYS A 299 3.87 31.57 -32.83
C CYS A 299 2.48 31.80 -32.24
N ASN A 300 1.81 32.87 -32.66
CA ASN A 300 0.50 33.29 -32.14
C ASN A 300 -0.57 33.45 -33.23
N GLY A 301 -0.22 33.17 -34.49
CA GLY A 301 -1.10 33.34 -35.65
C GLY A 301 -1.30 34.78 -36.11
N SER A 302 -0.48 35.74 -35.66
CA SER A 302 -0.54 37.13 -36.15
C SER A 302 0.23 37.35 -37.46
N ALA A 303 1.16 36.47 -37.81
CA ALA A 303 1.96 36.56 -39.03
C ALA A 303 2.39 35.16 -39.50
N ASN A 304 2.75 35.07 -40.79
CA ASN A 304 3.38 33.86 -41.34
C ASN A 304 4.76 33.65 -40.71
N VAL A 305 5.15 32.40 -40.55
CA VAL A 305 6.43 31.98 -39.98
C VAL A 305 7.24 31.28 -41.06
N VAL A 306 8.47 31.72 -41.29
CA VAL A 306 9.38 31.04 -42.21
C VAL A 306 10.24 30.07 -41.43
N VAL A 307 10.31 28.82 -41.89
CA VAL A 307 11.30 27.85 -41.41
C VAL A 307 12.33 27.66 -42.51
N GLU A 308 13.60 27.56 -42.13
CA GLU A 308 14.72 27.57 -43.06
C GLU A 308 15.79 26.56 -42.63
N TRP A 309 16.39 25.88 -43.61
CA TRP A 309 17.43 24.87 -43.41
C TRP A 309 18.59 25.11 -44.37
N GLY A 310 19.80 25.13 -43.84
CA GLY A 310 21.03 25.36 -44.59
C GLY A 310 21.65 24.11 -45.21
N VAL A 311 22.93 24.21 -45.56
CA VAL A 311 23.72 23.11 -46.12
C VAL A 311 23.72 21.90 -45.18
N GLY A 312 23.59 20.70 -45.76
CA GLY A 312 23.53 19.43 -45.04
C GLY A 312 22.40 18.53 -45.52
N THR A 313 22.21 17.40 -44.84
CA THR A 313 21.09 16.49 -45.11
C THR A 313 19.84 16.92 -44.35
N LEU A 314 18.67 16.72 -44.95
CA LEU A 314 17.39 17.17 -44.43
C LEU A 314 16.26 16.20 -44.83
N SER A 315 15.54 15.67 -43.84
CA SER A 315 14.40 14.76 -44.01
C SER A 315 13.47 14.80 -42.79
N LEU A 316 12.28 14.21 -42.87
CA LEU A 316 11.29 14.12 -41.77
C LEU A 316 11.07 15.45 -41.04
N LEU A 317 10.70 16.47 -41.81
CA LEU A 317 10.54 17.83 -41.30
C LEU A 317 9.37 17.93 -40.32
N GLN A 318 9.56 18.63 -39.21
CA GLN A 318 8.56 18.76 -38.17
C GLN A 318 8.58 20.14 -37.52
N PHE A 319 7.42 20.75 -37.39
CA PHE A 319 7.24 21.99 -36.63
C PHE A 319 6.01 21.85 -35.74
N GLU A 320 6.22 21.78 -34.43
CA GLU A 320 5.20 21.40 -33.45
C GLU A 320 5.23 22.27 -32.20
N LYS A 321 4.10 22.35 -31.50
CA LYS A 321 3.95 23.19 -30.31
C LYS A 321 4.63 22.55 -29.10
N ASP A 322 5.26 23.38 -28.27
CA ASP A 322 5.84 23.12 -26.96
C ASP A 322 7.08 22.22 -26.94
N TYR A 323 7.07 21.08 -27.61
CA TYR A 323 8.19 20.12 -27.64
C TYR A 323 8.19 19.31 -28.95
N LEU A 324 9.35 18.73 -29.28
CA LEU A 324 9.49 17.83 -30.42
C LEU A 324 9.20 16.39 -29.99
N ALA A 325 8.10 15.81 -30.47
CA ALA A 325 7.76 14.40 -30.27
C ALA A 325 8.28 13.52 -31.42
N THR A 326 7.98 12.22 -31.40
CA THR A 326 8.16 11.34 -32.57
C THR A 326 7.50 11.96 -33.81
N PHE A 327 8.13 11.76 -34.97
CA PHE A 327 7.67 12.26 -36.26
C PHE A 327 6.17 12.02 -36.47
N SER A 328 5.44 13.09 -36.78
CA SER A 328 3.99 13.05 -37.00
C SER A 328 3.67 13.21 -38.49
N PRO A 329 3.52 12.12 -39.25
CA PRO A 329 3.05 12.21 -40.63
C PRO A 329 1.57 12.62 -40.68
N ARG A 330 1.17 13.22 -41.80
CA ARG A 330 -0.24 13.21 -42.22
C ARG A 330 -0.45 12.07 -43.22
N GLN A 331 -1.69 11.60 -43.35
CA GLN A 331 -2.02 10.66 -44.42
C GLN A 331 -1.68 11.29 -45.77
N LYS A 332 -1.07 10.49 -46.66
CA LYS A 332 -0.59 10.94 -47.98
C LYS A 332 -1.66 11.67 -48.79
N ASP A 333 -2.92 11.23 -48.74
CA ASP A 333 -4.00 11.84 -49.52
C ASP A 333 -4.34 13.23 -48.99
N LEU A 334 -4.40 13.41 -47.67
CA LEU A 334 -4.58 14.72 -47.05
C LEU A 334 -3.41 15.63 -47.39
N GLU A 335 -2.19 15.12 -47.32
CA GLU A 335 -0.99 15.86 -47.69
C GLU A 335 -1.01 16.30 -49.16
N THR A 336 -1.49 15.42 -50.05
CA THR A 336 -1.64 15.69 -51.48
C THR A 336 -2.68 16.78 -51.72
N VAL A 337 -3.81 16.74 -51.04
CA VAL A 337 -4.85 17.78 -51.12
C VAL A 337 -4.31 19.12 -50.63
N LEU A 338 -3.56 19.14 -49.53
CA LEU A 338 -2.92 20.37 -49.03
C LEU A 338 -1.90 20.90 -50.05
N CYS A 339 -1.01 20.06 -50.59
CA CYS A 339 -0.07 20.46 -51.62
C CYS A 339 -0.77 21.00 -52.87
N GLN A 340 -1.85 20.35 -53.31
CA GLN A 340 -2.68 20.79 -54.43
C GLN A 340 -3.39 22.12 -54.19
N ALA A 341 -3.71 22.47 -52.94
CA ALA A 341 -4.31 23.75 -52.60
C ALA A 341 -3.32 24.91 -52.75
N HIS A 342 -2.02 24.62 -52.59
CA HIS A 342 -0.92 25.56 -52.83
C HIS A 342 -0.52 25.61 -54.31
N TYR A 343 -0.32 24.46 -54.94
CA TYR A 343 0.12 24.37 -56.33
C TYR A 343 -0.46 23.13 -57.00
N GLU A 344 -0.93 23.29 -58.24
CA GLU A 344 -1.35 22.16 -59.06
C GLU A 344 -0.78 22.30 -60.46
N GLN A 345 -0.30 21.17 -60.98
CA GLN A 345 -0.11 20.96 -62.40
C GLN A 345 -1.08 19.88 -62.85
N SER A 346 -1.80 20.16 -63.93
CA SER A 346 -2.73 19.20 -64.52
C SER A 346 -2.86 19.44 -66.01
N ASP A 347 -3.29 18.39 -66.69
CA ASP A 347 -3.68 18.46 -68.09
C ASP A 347 -5.19 18.74 -68.16
N GLY A 348 -5.59 19.48 -69.20
CA GLY A 348 -6.97 19.79 -69.53
C GLY A 348 -7.21 19.61 -71.02
N THR A 349 -8.46 19.35 -71.38
CA THR A 349 -8.89 19.20 -72.77
C THR A 349 -10.04 20.15 -73.02
N ILE A 350 -9.91 21.02 -74.01
CA ILE A 350 -11.03 21.81 -74.52
C ILE A 350 -11.48 21.21 -75.84
N SER A 351 -12.79 20.95 -75.95
CA SER A 351 -13.45 20.53 -77.18
C SER A 351 -14.60 21.49 -77.44
N TRP A 352 -14.70 21.99 -78.66
CA TRP A 352 -15.78 22.89 -79.06
C TRP A 352 -16.35 22.55 -80.43
N THR A 353 -17.68 22.59 -80.49
CA THR A 353 -18.46 22.49 -81.73
C THR A 353 -19.05 23.85 -82.01
N GLN A 354 -18.75 24.45 -83.16
CA GLN A 354 -19.38 25.71 -83.54
C GLN A 354 -20.79 25.41 -84.09
N PRO A 355 -21.88 25.96 -83.52
CA PRO A 355 -23.13 26.05 -84.27
C PRO A 355 -22.88 27.00 -85.44
N GLY A 356 -23.29 26.65 -86.67
CA GLY A 356 -22.91 27.31 -87.93
C GLY A 356 -23.30 28.79 -88.10
N SER A 357 -22.84 29.67 -87.22
CA SER A 357 -23.13 31.12 -87.19
C SER A 357 -21.94 31.93 -87.72
N ALA A 358 -22.21 32.84 -88.65
CA ALA A 358 -21.22 33.71 -89.31
C ALA A 358 -20.69 34.87 -88.44
N SER A 359 -20.94 34.86 -87.13
CA SER A 359 -20.51 35.92 -86.19
C SER A 359 -19.60 35.37 -85.10
N ALA A 360 -18.68 36.19 -84.61
CA ALA A 360 -17.80 35.84 -83.50
C ALA A 360 -18.62 35.54 -82.23
N VAL A 361 -18.67 34.27 -81.83
CA VAL A 361 -19.31 33.84 -80.58
C VAL A 361 -18.26 33.90 -79.47
N LEU A 362 -18.54 34.64 -78.40
CA LEU A 362 -17.73 34.57 -77.17
C LEU A 362 -18.02 33.24 -76.47
N GLN A 363 -16.99 32.40 -76.34
CA GLN A 363 -17.08 31.13 -75.62
C GLN A 363 -16.30 31.20 -74.32
N ARG A 364 -16.87 30.65 -73.25
CA ARG A 364 -16.25 30.60 -71.91
C ARG A 364 -16.19 29.15 -71.44
N TYR A 365 -14.98 28.62 -71.34
CA TYR A 365 -14.74 27.28 -70.79
C TYR A 365 -14.25 27.40 -69.36
N SER A 366 -14.84 26.62 -68.44
CA SER A 366 -14.48 26.60 -67.03
C SER A 366 -13.77 25.28 -66.72
N TYR A 367 -12.54 25.37 -66.21
CA TYR A 367 -11.77 24.22 -65.76
C TYR A 367 -11.67 24.22 -64.23
N PRO A 368 -12.31 23.24 -63.54
CA PRO A 368 -12.18 23.13 -62.10
C PRO A 368 -10.77 22.68 -61.72
N PHE A 369 -10.27 23.18 -60.61
CA PHE A 369 -9.08 22.64 -59.97
C PHE A 369 -9.39 21.35 -59.22
N LYS A 370 -8.38 20.51 -58.97
CA LYS A 370 -8.53 19.29 -58.16
C LYS A 370 -9.06 19.58 -56.77
N VAL A 371 -8.67 20.72 -56.21
CA VAL A 371 -9.06 21.19 -54.87
C VAL A 371 -9.26 22.71 -54.87
N LEU A 372 -10.03 23.20 -53.90
CA LEU A 372 -10.14 24.64 -53.66
C LEU A 372 -8.74 25.21 -53.33
N LYS A 373 -8.34 26.25 -54.07
CA LYS A 373 -7.07 26.94 -53.84
C LYS A 373 -7.16 27.83 -52.61
N ARG A 374 -6.03 27.91 -51.89
CA ARG A 374 -5.91 28.75 -50.69
C ARG A 374 -6.14 30.24 -50.96
N VAL A 375 -5.72 30.71 -52.13
CA VAL A 375 -5.97 32.05 -52.67
C VAL A 375 -6.27 31.91 -54.16
N THR A 376 -6.81 32.95 -54.79
CA THR A 376 -6.94 32.97 -56.26
C THR A 376 -5.57 32.72 -56.90
N PRO A 377 -5.38 31.61 -57.63
CA PRO A 377 -4.07 31.26 -58.16
C PRO A 377 -3.72 32.11 -59.37
N THR A 378 -2.42 32.27 -59.63
CA THR A 378 -1.94 32.64 -60.96
C THR A 378 -1.98 31.40 -61.83
N VAL A 379 -2.67 31.47 -62.96
CA VAL A 379 -2.78 30.35 -63.90
C VAL A 379 -1.92 30.60 -65.13
N GLN A 380 -1.09 29.61 -65.47
CA GLN A 380 -0.31 29.58 -66.70
C GLN A 380 -0.72 28.35 -67.51
N ILE A 381 -0.82 28.50 -68.83
CA ILE A 381 -1.10 27.40 -69.76
C ILE A 381 0.09 27.25 -70.70
N ASP A 382 0.59 26.03 -70.86
CA ASP A 382 1.60 25.72 -71.87
C ASP A 382 0.95 25.81 -73.26
N THR A 383 1.50 26.68 -74.10
CA THR A 383 0.90 27.28 -75.28
C THR A 383 0.39 26.29 -76.35
N SER A 384 -0.92 26.20 -76.51
CA SER A 384 -1.60 25.78 -77.75
C SER A 384 -2.84 26.62 -78.08
N LEU A 385 -3.18 27.59 -77.23
CA LEU A 385 -4.39 28.41 -77.34
C LEU A 385 -3.95 29.86 -77.64
N GLY A 386 -4.19 30.36 -78.85
CA GLY A 386 -3.93 31.75 -79.22
C GLY A 386 -4.60 32.75 -78.26
N SER A 387 -4.14 34.01 -78.27
CA SER A 387 -4.53 35.13 -77.40
C SER A 387 -5.84 34.95 -76.62
N SER A 388 -5.77 34.27 -75.48
CA SER A 388 -6.92 33.93 -74.64
C SER A 388 -6.81 34.67 -73.31
N ASN A 389 -7.89 35.31 -72.88
CA ASN A 389 -7.96 35.91 -71.55
C ASN A 389 -8.15 34.81 -70.51
N LEU A 390 -7.23 34.74 -69.56
CA LEU A 390 -7.27 33.80 -68.44
C LEU A 390 -7.80 34.50 -67.20
N ILE A 391 -8.89 34.00 -66.64
CA ILE A 391 -9.50 34.54 -65.42
C ILE A 391 -9.56 33.41 -64.39
N ALA A 392 -8.78 33.51 -63.34
CA ALA A 392 -8.78 32.53 -62.26
C ALA A 392 -9.74 32.91 -61.13
N THR A 393 -10.31 31.90 -60.48
CA THR A 393 -11.02 32.00 -59.20
C THR A 393 -10.39 31.02 -58.22
N GLY A 394 -10.85 30.93 -56.98
CA GLY A 394 -10.35 29.89 -56.05
C GLY A 394 -10.68 28.45 -56.45
N ARG A 395 -11.72 28.22 -57.27
CA ARG A 395 -12.24 26.87 -57.58
C ARG A 395 -11.95 26.39 -58.99
N SER A 396 -11.77 27.33 -59.91
CA SER A 396 -11.60 27.07 -61.32
C SER A 396 -10.91 28.25 -61.99
N PHE A 397 -10.52 28.07 -63.25
CA PHE A 397 -10.20 29.19 -64.13
C PHE A 397 -11.04 29.11 -65.41
N PHE A 398 -11.18 30.26 -66.04
CA PHE A 398 -11.88 30.44 -67.29
C PHE A 398 -10.92 30.75 -68.41
N ILE A 399 -11.18 30.15 -69.56
CA ILE A 399 -10.54 30.50 -70.82
C ILE A 399 -11.61 31.20 -71.66
N VAL A 400 -11.33 32.46 -72.01
CA VAL A 400 -12.21 33.27 -72.87
C VAL A 400 -11.47 33.60 -74.17
N GLY A 401 -12.04 33.17 -75.29
CA GLY A 401 -11.48 33.41 -76.62
C GLY A 401 -12.57 33.61 -77.67
N SER A 402 -12.17 34.18 -78.82
CA SER A 402 -12.98 34.30 -80.03
C SER A 402 -12.42 33.36 -81.10
N SER A 403 -13.20 32.41 -81.60
CA SER A 403 -12.73 31.45 -82.62
C SER A 403 -12.99 31.94 -84.03
N GLY A 404 -11.95 31.94 -84.88
CA GLY A 404 -12.08 31.85 -86.33
C GLY A 404 -12.01 30.38 -86.75
N THR A 405 -13.13 29.84 -87.23
CA THR A 405 -13.34 28.56 -87.95
C THR A 405 -12.55 27.31 -87.50
N ALA A 406 -13.33 26.27 -87.15
CA ALA A 406 -13.03 24.83 -87.06
C ALA A 406 -12.99 24.21 -85.65
N MET A 407 -13.53 22.98 -85.56
CA MET A 407 -13.52 22.11 -84.39
C MET A 407 -12.07 21.68 -84.11
N GLN A 408 -11.55 22.01 -82.94
CA GLN A 408 -10.22 21.58 -82.52
C GLN A 408 -10.31 21.07 -81.08
N GLU A 409 -9.96 19.79 -80.88
CA GLU A 409 -9.65 19.29 -79.54
C GLU A 409 -8.24 19.74 -79.20
N ASN A 410 -8.16 20.68 -78.26
CA ASN A 410 -6.89 21.21 -77.79
C ASN A 410 -6.63 20.67 -76.39
N ASN A 411 -5.69 19.72 -76.31
CA ASN A 411 -5.07 19.35 -75.05
C ASN A 411 -4.09 20.45 -74.65
N PHE A 412 -4.14 20.83 -73.39
CA PHE A 412 -3.25 21.83 -72.82
C PHE A 412 -2.85 21.41 -71.41
N ARG A 413 -1.66 21.82 -71.01
CA ARG A 413 -1.22 21.69 -69.63
C ARG A 413 -1.36 23.03 -68.95
N PHE A 414 -1.82 23.03 -67.71
CA PHE A 414 -1.86 24.24 -66.91
C PHE A 414 -1.17 24.08 -65.57
N LYS A 415 -0.72 25.21 -65.04
CA LYS A 415 -0.16 25.37 -63.71
C LYS A 415 -1.01 26.40 -62.99
N ALA A 416 -1.50 26.05 -61.80
CA ALA A 416 -2.23 26.94 -60.92
C ALA A 416 -1.40 27.17 -59.66
N ASP A 417 -0.81 28.34 -59.54
CA ASP A 417 0.08 28.71 -58.43
C ASP A 417 -0.64 29.62 -57.44
N ALA A 418 -0.90 29.11 -56.25
CA ALA A 418 -1.49 29.83 -55.12
C ALA A 418 -0.50 29.94 -53.95
N ARG A 419 0.81 29.78 -54.18
CA ARG A 419 1.85 29.83 -53.14
C ARG A 419 2.20 31.26 -52.72
N LEU A 420 2.90 31.40 -51.58
CA LEU A 420 3.35 32.67 -50.97
C LEU A 420 4.75 33.12 -51.40
#